data_AF-R7S1F1-F1
#
_entry.id   AF-R7S1F1-F1
#
_cell.length_a   1.000
_cell.length_b   1.000
_cell.length_c   1.000
_cell.angle_alpha   90.00
_cell.angle_beta   90.00
_cell.angle_gamma   90.00
#
_symmetry.space_group_name_H-M   'P 1'
#
loop_
_entity.id
_entity.type
_entity.pdbx_description
1 polymer ?
#
loop_
_entity_poly.entity_id
_entity_poly.type
_entity_poly.pdbx_seq_one_letter_code
_entity_poly.pdbx_strand_id
1 'polypeptide(L)'
;MNCADRLSDCSNRCSTLARRFVCQTEFSESHDERHSDGVEVDEEEPLDAPSLERLREAVVSVPEKTLREIVLDLIEDMPSVGHALFKELVTVQHGELVQRWEICRKCGDDFDVSATQVEGSCQFHPGVLEVREEEFVDWDEDCHGPMDTPENRRDYPENFSWTCCDGSGLSEGCVSSTHTASGPARKRKRI
;
A
#
# COMPACT_ATOMS: atom_id res chain seq x y z
N MET A 1 -27.27 -38.42 24.80
CA MET A 1 -27.24 -38.69 23.35
C MET A 1 -27.06 -37.35 22.66
N ASN A 2 -26.04 -37.30 21.83
CA ASN A 2 -25.25 -36.11 21.47
C ASN A 2 -25.85 -35.36 20.28
N CYS A 3 -25.80 -34.02 20.32
CA CYS A 3 -25.86 -33.16 19.15
C CYS A 3 -24.49 -32.49 19.03
N ALA A 4 -23.60 -33.09 18.25
CA ALA A 4 -22.36 -32.47 17.84
C ALA A 4 -22.02 -33.04 16.46
N ASP A 5 -22.29 -32.24 15.44
CA ASP A 5 -21.65 -32.41 14.14
C ASP A 5 -21.46 -31.04 13.48
N ARG A 6 -20.25 -30.89 12.95
CA ARG A 6 -19.78 -29.93 11.94
C ARG A 6 -19.39 -28.52 12.40
N LEU A 7 -18.10 -28.40 12.75
CA LEU A 7 -17.28 -27.25 12.37
C LEU A 7 -15.92 -27.77 11.88
N SER A 8 -15.70 -27.71 10.56
CA SER A 8 -14.39 -27.74 9.91
C SER A 8 -14.34 -26.53 8.97
N ASP A 9 -13.17 -25.89 8.94
CA ASP A 9 -12.73 -24.80 8.07
C ASP A 9 -13.29 -23.39 8.30
N CYS A 10 -12.53 -22.60 9.06
CA CYS A 10 -11.71 -21.52 8.48
C CYS A 10 -10.79 -20.94 9.57
N SER A 11 -9.51 -21.30 9.50
CA SER A 11 -8.49 -20.84 10.44
C SER A 11 -8.00 -19.44 10.07
N ASN A 12 -8.28 -18.50 10.98
CA ASN A 12 -7.39 -17.45 11.48
C ASN A 12 -6.58 -16.60 10.49
N ARG A 13 -6.89 -15.29 10.45
CA ARG A 13 -5.99 -14.21 10.93
C ARG A 13 -6.61 -12.81 10.69
N CYS A 14 -7.29 -12.28 11.71
CA CYS A 14 -7.53 -10.85 11.98
C CYS A 14 -8.26 -10.85 13.33
N SER A 15 -7.89 -10.20 14.42
CA SER A 15 -7.35 -8.87 14.63
C SER A 15 -6.96 -8.80 16.12
N THR A 16 -5.81 -8.20 16.44
CA THR A 16 -5.38 -7.99 17.83
C THR A 16 -5.53 -6.52 18.15
N LEU A 17 -6.54 -6.14 18.93
CA LEU A 17 -6.57 -4.90 19.72
C LEU A 17 -7.77 -4.92 20.69
N ALA A 18 -7.59 -5.62 21.80
CA ALA A 18 -8.42 -5.45 22.98
C ALA A 18 -7.50 -5.15 24.17
N ARG A 19 -7.32 -3.87 24.47
CA ARG A 19 -6.83 -3.41 25.78
C ARG A 19 -7.84 -2.41 26.33
N ARG A 20 -8.59 -2.85 27.34
CA ARG A 20 -9.49 -1.99 28.13
C ARG A 20 -9.19 -2.27 29.59
N PHE A 21 -8.66 -1.27 30.27
CA PHE A 21 -8.60 -1.19 31.72
C PHE A 21 -8.60 0.28 32.08
N VAL A 22 -9.62 0.77 32.79
CA VAL A 22 -9.49 1.64 33.97
C VAL A 22 -10.78 1.56 34.80
N CYS A 23 -10.53 1.63 36.11
CA CYS A 23 -11.37 1.62 37.29
C CYS A 23 -12.51 2.66 37.36
N GLN A 24 -13.42 2.36 38.29
CA GLN A 24 -14.66 3.05 38.67
C GLN A 24 -14.44 4.39 39.38
N THR A 25 -15.43 5.29 39.26
CA THR A 25 -15.84 6.23 40.32
C THR A 25 -17.30 6.63 40.09
N GLU A 26 -18.18 6.35 41.07
CA GLU A 26 -19.51 6.93 41.18
C GLU A 26 -19.42 8.31 41.84
N PHE A 27 -20.13 9.31 41.31
CA PHE A 27 -20.46 10.53 42.02
C PHE A 27 -21.70 11.21 41.44
N SER A 28 -22.50 11.77 42.33
CA SER A 28 -23.91 12.16 42.28
C SER A 28 -24.28 13.35 41.39
N GLU A 29 -25.56 13.36 41.01
CA GLU A 29 -26.30 14.41 40.28
C GLU A 29 -26.14 15.83 40.84
N SER A 30 -26.01 16.82 39.95
CA SER A 30 -26.69 18.11 40.10
C SER A 30 -26.87 18.79 38.73
N HIS A 31 -28.03 19.42 38.60
CA HIS A 31 -28.69 19.96 37.41
C HIS A 31 -28.25 21.41 37.14
N ASP A 32 -27.82 21.72 35.91
CA ASP A 32 -27.71 23.10 35.41
C ASP A 32 -28.15 23.09 33.93
N GLU A 33 -29.37 23.55 33.69
CA GLU A 33 -29.88 23.78 32.34
C GLU A 33 -29.19 24.98 31.72
N ARG A 34 -28.39 24.75 30.67
CA ARG A 34 -27.98 25.78 29.74
C ARG A 34 -28.31 25.35 28.32
N HIS A 35 -29.36 26.00 27.84
CA HIS A 35 -29.73 26.20 26.46
C HIS A 35 -28.47 26.43 25.60
N SER A 36 -28.13 25.47 24.75
CA SER A 36 -27.11 25.60 23.73
C SER A 36 -27.76 25.17 22.43
N ASP A 37 -27.77 26.09 21.47
CA ASP A 37 -28.28 25.97 20.11
C ASP A 37 -28.18 24.54 19.58
N GLY A 38 -29.35 23.99 19.22
CA GLY A 38 -29.43 22.82 18.37
C GLY A 38 -28.85 23.20 17.02
N VAL A 39 -27.57 22.89 16.83
CA VAL A 39 -27.01 22.77 15.49
C VAL A 39 -27.82 21.67 14.82
N GLU A 40 -28.65 22.06 13.85
CA GLU A 40 -29.24 21.12 12.90
C GLU A 40 -28.06 20.43 12.23
N VAL A 41 -27.73 19.24 12.73
CA VAL A 41 -26.81 18.35 12.06
C VAL A 41 -27.59 17.92 10.83
N ASP A 42 -27.21 18.44 9.66
CA ASP A 42 -27.62 17.89 8.37
C ASP A 42 -27.26 16.39 8.40
N GLU A 43 -28.24 15.56 8.77
CA GLU A 43 -28.15 14.10 8.64
C GLU A 43 -28.25 13.81 7.15
N GLU A 44 -27.14 14.00 6.43
CA GLU A 44 -26.99 13.52 5.05
C GLU A 44 -27.34 12.02 5.03
N GLU A 45 -28.45 11.68 4.38
CA GLU A 45 -28.87 10.29 4.26
C GLU A 45 -27.75 9.47 3.60
N PRO A 46 -27.32 8.35 4.20
CA PRO A 46 -26.31 7.49 3.59
C PRO A 46 -26.74 7.05 2.18
N LEU A 47 -25.80 7.07 1.24
CA LEU A 47 -26.03 6.56 -0.10
C LEU A 47 -26.60 5.14 -0.06
N ASP A 48 -27.59 4.88 -0.92
CA ASP A 48 -28.12 3.54 -1.10
C ASP A 48 -27.05 2.58 -1.66
N ALA A 49 -27.20 1.29 -1.40
CA ALA A 49 -26.19 0.29 -1.78
C ALA A 49 -25.86 0.27 -3.29
N PRO A 50 -26.85 0.35 -4.22
CA PRO A 50 -26.57 0.49 -5.64
C PRO A 50 -25.71 1.71 -5.99
N SER A 51 -26.02 2.88 -5.44
CA SER A 51 -25.24 4.12 -5.68
C SER A 51 -23.82 4.02 -5.12
N LEU A 52 -23.65 3.42 -3.93
CA LEU A 52 -22.33 3.20 -3.35
C LEU A 52 -21.46 2.26 -4.19
N GLU A 53 -22.04 1.21 -4.76
CA GLU A 53 -21.31 0.30 -5.65
C GLU A 53 -20.84 1.02 -6.92
N ARG A 54 -21.71 1.83 -7.52
CA ARG A 54 -21.34 2.66 -8.68
C ARG A 54 -20.25 3.67 -8.37
N LEU A 55 -20.28 4.27 -7.18
CA LEU A 55 -19.21 5.15 -6.73
C LEU A 55 -17.89 4.39 -6.60
N ARG A 56 -17.89 3.17 -6.05
CA ARG A 56 -16.68 2.33 -5.95
C ARG A 56 -16.10 1.98 -7.31
N GLU A 57 -16.94 1.57 -8.26
CA GLU A 57 -16.52 1.31 -9.65
C GLU A 57 -15.89 2.55 -10.29
N ALA A 58 -16.47 3.73 -10.06
CA ALA A 58 -15.92 5.00 -10.55
C ALA A 58 -14.55 5.31 -9.93
N VAL A 59 -14.38 5.12 -8.61
CA VAL A 59 -13.10 5.35 -7.92
C VAL A 59 -12.00 4.39 -8.41
N VAL A 60 -12.35 3.14 -8.75
CA VAL A 60 -11.38 2.16 -9.28
C VAL A 60 -10.95 2.49 -10.71
N SER A 61 -11.85 3.05 -11.51
CA SER A 61 -11.61 3.28 -12.95
C SER A 61 -11.12 4.68 -13.30
N VAL A 62 -11.32 5.66 -12.43
CA VAL A 62 -10.89 7.05 -12.66
C VAL A 62 -9.36 7.16 -12.71
N PRO A 63 -8.78 8.00 -13.58
CA PRO A 63 -7.34 8.23 -13.59
C PRO A 63 -6.83 8.75 -12.24
N GLU A 64 -5.68 8.25 -11.79
CA GLU A 64 -5.10 8.62 -10.49
C GLU A 64 -4.93 10.13 -10.30
N LYS A 65 -4.57 10.85 -11.37
CA LYS A 65 -4.42 12.32 -11.32
C LYS A 65 -5.72 12.99 -10.89
N THR A 66 -6.83 12.60 -11.52
CA THR A 66 -8.16 13.15 -11.21
C THR A 66 -8.59 12.76 -9.81
N LEU A 67 -8.31 11.52 -9.38
CA LEU A 67 -8.60 11.10 -8.00
C LEU A 67 -7.84 11.94 -6.97
N ARG A 68 -6.56 12.26 -7.23
CA ARG A 68 -5.76 13.13 -6.35
C ARG A 68 -6.31 14.55 -6.30
N GLU A 69 -6.73 15.11 -7.43
CA GLU A 69 -7.37 16.44 -7.47
C GLU A 69 -8.65 16.45 -6.64
N ILE A 70 -9.54 15.47 -6.83
CA ILE A 70 -10.78 15.33 -6.03
C ILE A 70 -10.48 15.21 -4.53
N VAL A 71 -9.48 14.40 -4.15
CA VAL A 71 -9.10 14.24 -2.74
C VAL A 71 -8.57 15.53 -2.14
N LEU A 72 -7.80 16.32 -2.90
CA LEU A 72 -7.32 17.62 -2.44
C LEU A 72 -8.48 18.60 -2.22
N ASP A 73 -9.42 18.66 -3.16
CA ASP A 73 -10.62 19.50 -3.02
C ASP A 73 -11.43 19.09 -1.77
N LEU A 74 -11.62 17.79 -1.53
CA LEU A 74 -12.32 17.29 -0.34
C LEU A 74 -11.59 17.62 0.98
N ILE A 75 -10.26 17.71 0.99
CA ILE A 75 -9.50 18.12 2.18
C ILE A 75 -9.78 19.60 2.50
N GLU A 76 -9.92 20.44 1.48
CA GLU A 76 -10.20 21.87 1.63
C GLU A 76 -11.65 22.12 2.09
N ASP A 77 -12.60 21.38 1.52
CA ASP A 77 -14.03 21.56 1.79
C ASP A 77 -14.50 20.88 3.08
N MET A 78 -13.92 19.73 3.45
CA MET A 78 -14.37 18.91 4.56
C MET A 78 -13.24 18.63 5.57
N PRO A 79 -13.18 19.37 6.70
CA PRO A 79 -12.13 19.16 7.71
C PRO A 79 -12.06 17.73 8.25
N SER A 80 -13.19 17.03 8.35
CA SER A 80 -13.24 15.63 8.79
C SER A 80 -12.46 14.70 7.86
N VAL A 81 -12.54 14.92 6.54
CA VAL A 81 -11.75 14.19 5.53
C VAL A 81 -10.27 14.50 5.69
N GLY A 82 -9.90 15.77 5.91
CA GLY A 82 -8.52 16.18 6.18
C GLY A 82 -7.91 15.46 7.40
N HIS A 83 -8.65 15.39 8.52
CA HIS A 83 -8.18 14.67 9.72
C HIS A 83 -8.06 13.16 9.49
N ALA A 84 -9.02 12.55 8.79
CA ALA A 84 -8.98 11.13 8.46
C ALA A 84 -7.78 10.81 7.56
N LEU A 85 -7.56 11.58 6.50
CA LEU A 85 -6.45 11.39 5.57
C LEU A 85 -5.10 11.69 6.21
N PHE A 86 -5.01 12.69 7.09
CA PHE A 86 -3.78 12.96 7.84
C PHE A 86 -3.35 11.73 8.66
N LYS A 87 -4.31 11.05 9.32
CA LYS A 87 -4.03 9.83 10.08
C LYS A 87 -3.60 8.65 9.19
N GLU A 88 -4.13 8.55 7.97
CA GLU A 88 -3.81 7.43 7.08
C GLU A 88 -2.56 7.65 6.23
N LEU A 89 -2.24 8.89 5.86
CA LEU A 89 -1.16 9.22 4.92
C LEU A 89 0.08 9.82 5.58
N VAL A 90 -0.03 10.33 6.81
CA VAL A 90 1.07 10.97 7.53
C VAL A 90 1.37 10.19 8.81
N THR A 91 2.64 10.06 9.14
CA THR A 91 3.11 9.42 10.37
C THR A 91 4.24 10.23 11.01
N VAL A 92 4.63 9.86 12.23
CA VAL A 92 5.75 10.48 12.94
C VAL A 92 6.94 9.53 12.94
N GLN A 93 8.06 9.97 12.37
CA GLN A 93 9.33 9.27 12.41
C GLN A 93 10.39 10.17 13.05
N HIS A 94 11.05 9.71 14.12
CA HIS A 94 12.04 10.50 14.87
C HIS A 94 11.57 11.90 15.32
N GLY A 95 10.27 12.08 15.54
CA GLY A 95 9.68 13.37 15.96
C GLY A 95 9.31 14.31 14.81
N GLU A 96 9.51 13.90 13.56
CA GLU A 96 9.11 14.67 12.37
C GLU A 96 7.91 14.03 11.67
N LEU A 97 7.04 14.86 11.09
CA LEU A 97 5.93 14.41 10.25
C LEU A 97 6.46 14.01 8.88
N VAL A 98 6.24 12.76 8.51
CA VAL A 98 6.68 12.17 7.24
C VAL A 98 5.51 11.49 6.53
N GLN A 99 5.61 11.32 5.21
CA GLN A 99 4.68 10.47 4.47
C GLN A 99 4.76 9.04 5.00
N ARG A 100 3.61 8.39 5.17
CA ARG A 100 3.55 7.03 5.73
C ARG A 100 4.01 5.98 4.75
N TRP A 101 3.68 6.15 3.47
CA TRP A 101 3.96 5.18 2.41
C TRP A 101 5.14 5.64 1.57
N GLU A 102 6.17 4.81 1.44
CA GLU A 102 7.33 5.09 0.60
C GLU A 102 7.68 3.91 -0.31
N ILE A 103 8.37 4.20 -1.42
CA ILE A 103 8.86 3.16 -2.34
C ILE A 103 10.27 2.73 -1.93
N CYS A 104 10.46 1.43 -1.75
CA CYS A 104 11.75 0.84 -1.44
C CYS A 104 12.69 0.93 -2.64
N ARG A 105 13.87 1.52 -2.44
CA ARG A 105 14.86 1.69 -3.52
C ARG A 105 15.50 0.39 -4.04
N LYS A 106 15.26 -0.73 -3.35
CA LYS A 106 15.88 -2.03 -3.63
C LYS A 106 14.95 -2.96 -4.41
N CYS A 107 13.75 -3.18 -3.88
CA CYS A 107 12.74 -4.03 -4.52
C CYS A 107 11.72 -3.26 -5.36
N GLY A 108 11.52 -1.96 -5.13
CA GLY A 108 10.52 -1.16 -5.84
C GLY A 108 9.12 -1.20 -5.23
N ASP A 109 8.87 -2.03 -4.21
CA ASP A 109 7.58 -2.11 -3.54
C ASP A 109 7.33 -0.94 -2.60
N ASP A 110 6.06 -0.59 -2.42
CA ASP A 110 5.62 0.33 -1.38
C ASP A 110 5.72 -0.32 0.00
N PHE A 111 6.04 0.48 1.02
CA PHE A 111 6.08 0.03 2.40
C PHE A 111 5.67 1.13 3.37
N ASP A 112 5.07 0.74 4.49
CA ASP A 112 4.69 1.63 5.59
C ASP A 112 5.93 1.93 6.45
N VAL A 113 6.36 3.20 6.46
CA VAL A 113 7.50 3.70 7.24
C VAL A 113 7.24 3.63 8.76
N SER A 114 5.97 3.66 9.17
CA SER A 114 5.58 3.56 10.58
C SER A 114 5.49 2.12 11.09
N ALA A 115 5.43 1.15 10.19
CA ALA A 115 5.39 -0.25 10.57
C ALA A 115 6.76 -0.73 11.05
N THR A 116 6.76 -1.62 12.05
CA THR A 116 7.98 -2.32 12.46
C THR A 116 8.48 -3.17 11.30
N GLN A 117 9.65 -2.83 10.77
CA GLN A 117 10.27 -3.59 9.68
C GLN A 117 10.66 -4.98 10.18
N VAL A 118 10.29 -5.99 9.39
CA VAL A 118 10.65 -7.39 9.64
C VAL A 118 11.87 -7.74 8.80
N GLU A 119 12.86 -8.39 9.38
CA GLU A 119 14.01 -8.87 8.64
C GLU A 119 13.57 -9.85 7.54
N GLY A 120 14.04 -9.62 6.31
CA GLY A 120 13.66 -10.40 5.14
C GLY A 120 12.34 -9.99 4.47
N SER A 121 11.69 -8.90 4.91
CA SER A 121 10.50 -8.38 4.22
C SER A 121 10.80 -7.80 2.84
N CYS A 122 12.03 -7.34 2.61
CA CYS A 122 12.49 -6.82 1.32
C CYS A 122 13.40 -7.85 0.65
N GLN A 123 12.93 -8.41 -0.47
CA GLN A 123 13.69 -9.32 -1.31
C GLN A 123 13.98 -8.65 -2.65
N PHE A 124 15.24 -8.67 -3.08
CA PHE A 124 15.65 -8.04 -4.33
C PHE A 124 16.88 -8.72 -4.93
N HIS A 125 17.11 -8.47 -6.21
CA HIS A 125 18.33 -8.87 -6.91
C HIS A 125 19.28 -7.66 -6.98
N PRO A 126 20.50 -7.73 -6.40
CA PRO A 126 21.49 -6.66 -6.51
C PRO A 126 22.21 -6.65 -7.87
N GLY A 127 22.08 -7.73 -8.64
CA GLY A 127 22.66 -7.87 -9.97
C GLY A 127 21.86 -7.15 -11.04
N VAL A 128 22.31 -7.32 -12.28
CA VAL A 128 21.59 -6.90 -13.48
C VAL A 128 21.01 -8.14 -14.15
N LEU A 129 19.88 -7.96 -14.82
CA LEU A 129 19.25 -9.02 -15.59
C LEU A 129 19.92 -9.07 -16.97
N GLU A 130 20.51 -10.19 -17.36
CA GLU A 130 21.23 -10.39 -18.62
C GLU A 130 20.55 -11.46 -19.47
N VAL A 131 20.73 -11.39 -20.79
CA VAL A 131 20.16 -12.36 -21.73
C VAL A 131 20.89 -13.69 -21.65
N ARG A 132 20.14 -14.79 -21.72
CA ARG A 132 20.68 -16.14 -21.92
C ARG A 132 20.54 -16.49 -23.40
N GLU A 133 21.62 -16.29 -24.16
CA GLU A 133 21.64 -16.55 -25.61
C GLU A 133 21.22 -18.00 -25.93
N GLU A 134 21.54 -18.95 -25.04
CA GLU A 134 21.21 -20.37 -25.22
C GLU A 134 19.70 -20.66 -25.15
N GLU A 135 18.91 -19.82 -24.48
CA GLU A 135 17.45 -19.97 -24.38
C GLU A 135 16.74 -19.40 -25.61
N PHE A 136 17.43 -18.55 -26.38
CA PHE A 136 16.96 -17.96 -27.64
C PHE A 136 17.42 -18.79 -28.85
N VAL A 137 17.11 -20.09 -28.85
CA VAL A 137 17.66 -21.10 -29.78
C VAL A 137 17.50 -20.77 -31.27
N ASP A 138 16.37 -20.16 -31.66
CA ASP A 138 16.06 -19.82 -33.06
C ASP A 138 16.14 -18.31 -33.36
N TRP A 139 16.79 -17.53 -32.48
CA TRP A 139 16.83 -16.09 -32.63
C TRP A 139 17.97 -15.65 -33.54
N ASP A 140 17.61 -14.98 -34.63
CA ASP A 140 18.54 -14.30 -35.54
C ASP A 140 18.37 -12.78 -35.37
N GLU A 141 19.39 -12.10 -34.82
CA GLU A 141 19.32 -10.65 -34.58
C GLU A 141 19.22 -9.82 -35.88
N ASP A 142 19.68 -10.33 -37.02
CA ASP A 142 19.55 -9.65 -38.31
C ASP A 142 18.08 -9.68 -38.80
N CYS A 143 17.31 -10.69 -38.39
CA CYS A 143 15.89 -10.84 -38.73
C CYS A 143 14.94 -10.26 -37.66
N HIS A 144 15.27 -10.49 -36.38
CA HIS A 144 14.38 -10.24 -35.23
C HIS A 144 14.81 -9.04 -34.38
N GLY A 145 15.98 -8.45 -34.65
CA GLY A 145 16.56 -7.39 -33.85
C GLY A 145 17.27 -7.91 -32.59
N PRO A 146 17.74 -7.01 -31.70
CA PRO A 146 18.53 -7.39 -30.54
C PRO A 146 17.76 -8.30 -29.57
N MET A 147 18.42 -9.30 -28.98
CA MET A 147 17.78 -10.18 -27.99
C MET A 147 17.43 -9.42 -26.70
N ASP A 148 18.30 -8.50 -26.27
CA ASP A 148 18.09 -7.67 -25.08
C ASP A 148 17.24 -6.43 -25.41
N THR A 149 15.92 -6.59 -25.32
CA THR A 149 14.96 -5.48 -25.41
C THR A 149 14.02 -5.46 -24.21
N PRO A 150 13.45 -4.29 -23.86
CA PRO A 150 12.41 -4.21 -22.82
C PRO A 150 11.17 -5.08 -23.12
N GLU A 151 10.87 -5.29 -24.40
CA GLU A 151 9.80 -6.17 -24.86
C GLU A 151 10.13 -7.63 -24.57
N ASN A 152 11.30 -8.11 -25.01
CA ASN A 152 11.74 -9.48 -24.73
C ASN A 152 11.87 -9.76 -23.23
N ARG A 153 12.37 -8.80 -22.44
CA ARG A 153 12.47 -8.95 -20.97
C ARG A 153 11.11 -9.09 -20.28
N ARG A 154 10.06 -8.52 -20.85
CA ARG A 154 8.68 -8.61 -20.33
C ARG A 154 8.00 -9.89 -20.80
N ASP A 155 8.20 -10.25 -22.06
CA ASP A 155 7.45 -11.32 -22.71
C ASP A 155 8.11 -12.70 -22.54
N TYR A 156 9.44 -12.73 -22.34
CA TYR A 156 10.25 -13.94 -22.12
C TYR A 156 11.21 -13.81 -20.92
N PRO A 157 10.74 -13.42 -19.72
CA PRO A 157 11.60 -13.20 -18.55
C PRO A 157 12.43 -14.42 -18.14
N GLU A 158 11.98 -15.63 -18.47
CA GLU A 158 12.70 -16.88 -18.24
C GLU A 158 13.98 -17.03 -19.05
N ASN A 159 14.07 -16.37 -20.22
CA ASN A 159 15.25 -16.36 -21.08
C ASN A 159 16.30 -15.34 -20.64
N PHE A 160 16.10 -14.72 -19.47
CA PHE A 160 17.04 -13.82 -18.84
C PHE A 160 17.44 -14.33 -17.47
N SER A 161 18.64 -13.96 -17.03
CA SER A 161 19.12 -14.28 -15.69
C SER A 161 19.82 -13.17 -14.95
N TRP A 162 19.65 -13.20 -13.64
CA TRP A 162 20.27 -12.26 -12.74
C TRP A 162 21.72 -12.62 -12.48
N THR A 163 22.63 -11.68 -12.73
CA THR A 163 24.07 -11.88 -12.51
C THR A 163 24.47 -12.10 -11.06
N CYS A 164 23.58 -11.85 -10.10
CA CYS A 164 23.85 -12.05 -8.68
C CYS A 164 23.65 -13.49 -8.19
N CYS A 165 22.83 -14.30 -8.86
CA CYS A 165 22.47 -15.64 -8.39
C CYS A 165 22.14 -16.65 -9.49
N ASP A 166 22.24 -16.26 -10.75
CA ASP A 166 21.82 -17.04 -11.92
C ASP A 166 20.36 -17.48 -11.88
N GLY A 167 19.52 -16.83 -11.06
CA GLY A 167 18.08 -17.00 -11.08
C GLY A 167 17.49 -16.40 -12.36
N SER A 168 16.39 -16.97 -12.85
CA SER A 168 15.70 -16.42 -14.04
C SER A 168 15.04 -15.07 -13.73
N GLY A 169 14.60 -14.34 -14.76
CA GLY A 169 13.85 -13.09 -14.59
C GLY A 169 12.55 -13.23 -13.78
N LEU A 170 12.04 -14.46 -13.63
CA LEU A 170 10.86 -14.79 -12.81
C LEU A 170 11.18 -15.09 -11.34
N SER A 171 12.46 -15.21 -10.98
CA SER A 171 12.86 -15.58 -9.62
C SER A 171 12.66 -14.44 -8.62
N GLU A 172 12.21 -14.78 -7.42
CA GLU A 172 12.20 -13.87 -6.27
C GLU A 172 13.62 -13.38 -5.95
N GLY A 173 13.73 -12.21 -5.33
CA GLY A 173 15.01 -11.58 -5.02
C GLY A 173 15.92 -12.47 -4.17
N CYS A 174 17.16 -12.67 -4.63
CA CYS A 174 18.10 -13.56 -3.95
C CYS A 174 18.69 -13.01 -2.64
N VAL A 175 18.55 -11.70 -2.39
CA VAL A 175 18.99 -11.06 -1.16
C VAL A 175 17.79 -10.58 -0.36
N SER A 176 17.71 -11.03 0.89
CA SER A 176 16.69 -10.64 1.85
C SER A 176 17.24 -9.60 2.85
N SER A 177 16.46 -8.56 3.12
CA SER A 177 16.82 -7.48 4.04
C SER A 177 15.58 -6.70 4.47
N THR A 178 15.74 -5.57 5.16
CA THR A 178 14.62 -4.66 5.46
C THR A 178 14.46 -3.59 4.37
N HIS A 179 13.26 -3.00 4.21
CA HIS A 179 13.04 -1.96 3.18
C HIS A 179 13.87 -0.71 3.46
N THR A 180 14.30 -0.05 2.39
CA THR A 180 15.06 1.21 2.48
C THR A 180 14.41 2.26 1.60
N ALA A 181 13.95 3.33 2.24
CA ALA A 181 13.47 4.55 1.61
C ALA A 181 14.48 5.09 0.58
N SER A 182 13.97 5.60 -0.54
CA SER A 182 14.79 6.31 -1.53
C SER A 182 15.31 7.66 -1.01
N GLY A 183 14.74 8.17 0.08
CA GLY A 183 15.00 9.50 0.63
C GLY A 183 14.43 10.61 -0.27
N PRO A 184 14.42 11.88 0.19
CA PRO A 184 13.96 12.98 -0.63
C PRO A 184 14.84 13.07 -1.88
N ALA A 185 14.21 12.98 -3.06
CA ALA A 185 14.91 13.03 -4.34
C ALA A 185 15.81 14.27 -4.39
N ARG A 186 17.13 14.06 -4.33
CA ARG A 186 18.10 15.11 -4.67
C ARG A 186 17.82 15.49 -6.12
N LYS A 187 17.18 16.65 -6.33
CA LYS A 187 16.93 17.22 -7.66
C LYS A 187 18.23 17.13 -8.46
N ARG A 188 18.30 16.20 -9.41
CA ARG A 188 19.43 16.12 -10.34
C ARG A 188 19.40 17.42 -11.13
N LYS A 189 20.43 18.26 -10.95
CA LYS A 189 20.63 19.48 -11.72
C LYS A 189 20.79 19.03 -13.18
N ARG A 190 19.78 19.31 -14.00
CA ARG A 190 19.79 19.01 -15.44
C ARG A 190 20.95 19.80 -16.06
N ILE A 191 21.92 19.10 -16.65
CA ILE A 191 23.02 19.66 -17.44
C ILE A 191 22.51 19.84 -18.87
#